data_AF-A0A0F9B2Z7-F1
#
_entry.id   AF-A0A0F9B2Z7-F1
#
_cell.length_a   1.000
_cell.length_b   1.000
_cell.length_c   1.000
_cell.angle_alpha   90.00
_cell.angle_beta   90.00
_cell.angle_gamma   90.00
#
_symmetry.space_group_name_H-M   'P 1'
#
loop_
_entity.id
_entity.type
_entity.pdbx_description
1 polymer ?
#
loop_
_entity_poly.entity_id
_entity_poly.type
_entity_poly.pdbx_seq_one_letter_code
_entity_poly.pdbx_strand_id
1 'polypeptide(L)'
;YSAKIPGQAGAATVQFYVEGTDGQGATSMFPAAGPDSRALYKVEDGKNGDGPAHNFRLIMKSQDAAFLVSGTQGLTRHRIGGTVVFQDQVYYDVGIRTKASVPHRGVYRTGFNIRFDPDHLFRGAHDIVAVDRFAMEFTGVGHREMVLKQAMNHAGVVPTLYDEMIYFIPPDDSLTAGPAQLNMARYDDAFLDGMYANGNEGTRFKFELIYFSKTTVDGNPESPKARDIGVLPVDIWDMGDDKENYRYNYLIKNHRLRDDYSKIIDLGKTFNLNGSYNGSQLDILSQQVIDVDQWMRTFALLTLGGMADIYHLSYWPKNLQVFVRPEDDRIIVLPWDMDGAMGHSSSADLLGAYIGSLGKTSNFRKVLEIPNNLHYYYGHINDIIETTYNLTYLNEWIDHYEPFVSVDESTFIRNYVSARRTFALGRLPGQQSFAVTTSGNDLTVNQPAITLEGTGWINVREIFLNDSDRPLDIVWTNTTHWQAAVPLDYGDNELTLVA
;
A
#
# COMPACT_ATOMS: atom_id res chain seq x y z
N TYR A 1 -27.78 36.20 -12.29
CA TYR A 1 -28.97 36.03 -11.43
C TYR A 1 -28.53 35.68 -10.01
N SER A 2 -29.28 36.08 -8.98
CA SER A 2 -29.00 35.72 -7.58
C SER A 2 -30.32 35.44 -6.85
N ALA A 3 -30.34 34.44 -5.97
CA ALA A 3 -31.48 34.11 -5.12
C ALA A 3 -31.04 34.03 -3.65
N LYS A 4 -31.98 34.25 -2.72
CA LYS A 4 -31.74 34.16 -1.28
C LYS A 4 -32.61 33.07 -0.67
N ILE A 5 -31.98 32.10 -0.01
CA ILE A 5 -32.70 31.10 0.79
C ILE A 5 -33.05 31.76 2.14
N PRO A 6 -34.33 31.78 2.57
CA PRO A 6 -34.71 32.29 3.89
C PRO A 6 -33.98 31.54 5.01
N GLY A 7 -33.69 32.24 6.11
CA GLY A 7 -33.04 31.63 7.27
C GLY A 7 -33.76 30.38 7.75
N GLN A 8 -33.00 29.35 8.09
CA GLN A 8 -33.49 28.05 8.54
C GLN A 8 -33.09 27.82 10.01
N ALA A 9 -33.72 26.85 10.67
CA ALA A 9 -33.41 26.52 12.06
C ALA A 9 -31.94 26.04 12.21
N GLY A 10 -31.35 26.27 13.38
CA GLY A 10 -30.01 25.76 13.72
C GLY A 10 -29.91 24.25 13.50
N ALA A 11 -28.73 23.79 13.05
CA ALA A 11 -28.46 22.39 12.70
C ALA A 11 -29.34 21.76 11.59
N ALA A 12 -30.22 22.53 10.93
CA ALA A 12 -31.04 22.01 9.82
C ALA A 12 -30.15 21.64 8.62
N THR A 13 -30.45 20.49 8.01
CA THR A 13 -29.92 20.13 6.69
C THR A 13 -30.92 20.59 5.64
N VAL A 14 -30.49 21.44 4.72
CA VAL A 14 -31.36 22.11 3.75
C VAL A 14 -30.92 21.73 2.34
N GLN A 15 -31.86 21.28 1.53
CA GLN A 15 -31.63 21.03 0.11
C GLN A 15 -32.09 22.20 -0.74
N PHE A 16 -31.35 22.48 -1.81
CA PHE A 16 -31.75 23.43 -2.83
C PHE A 16 -31.34 22.93 -4.22
N TYR A 17 -31.82 23.60 -5.26
CA TYR A 17 -31.35 23.45 -6.65
C TYR A 17 -31.57 24.78 -7.36
N VAL A 18 -30.92 24.95 -8.51
CA VAL A 18 -31.12 26.10 -9.39
C VAL A 18 -31.71 25.59 -10.69
N GLU A 19 -32.79 26.21 -11.17
CA GLU A 19 -33.31 25.99 -12.52
C GLU A 19 -33.08 27.27 -13.33
N GLY A 20 -32.53 27.12 -14.53
CA GLY A 20 -32.37 28.17 -15.51
C GLY A 20 -33.18 27.86 -16.77
N THR A 21 -33.74 28.88 -17.40
CA THR A 21 -34.43 28.80 -18.69
C THR A 21 -33.69 29.67 -19.69
N ASP A 22 -33.36 29.14 -20.87
CA ASP A 22 -32.71 29.89 -21.94
C ASP A 22 -33.71 30.75 -22.75
N GLY A 23 -33.20 31.54 -23.70
CA GLY A 23 -34.02 32.40 -24.55
C GLY A 23 -34.94 31.66 -25.53
N GLN A 24 -34.81 30.33 -25.65
CA GLN A 24 -35.64 29.45 -26.47
C GLN A 24 -36.67 28.68 -25.61
N GLY A 25 -36.65 28.85 -24.29
CA GLY A 25 -37.56 28.18 -23.35
C GLY A 25 -37.07 26.82 -22.87
N ALA A 26 -35.85 26.39 -23.21
CA ALA A 26 -35.28 25.15 -22.68
C ALA A 26 -34.84 25.35 -21.23
N THR A 27 -35.14 24.39 -20.36
CA THR A 27 -34.76 24.42 -18.94
C THR A 27 -33.59 23.48 -18.64
N SER A 28 -32.74 23.88 -17.70
CA SER A 28 -31.67 23.06 -17.15
C SER A 28 -31.55 23.31 -15.66
N MET A 29 -31.16 22.29 -14.90
CA MET A 29 -31.00 22.38 -13.45
C MET A 29 -29.54 22.17 -13.03
N PHE A 30 -29.16 22.79 -11.91
CA PHE A 30 -27.91 22.51 -11.21
C PHE A 30 -28.17 22.21 -9.72
N PRO A 31 -27.64 21.09 -9.19
CA PRO A 31 -27.05 19.97 -9.93
C PRO A 31 -28.05 19.35 -10.93
N ALA A 32 -27.57 18.54 -11.88
CA ALA A 32 -28.36 18.08 -13.03
C ALA A 32 -29.64 17.32 -12.63
N ALA A 33 -29.62 16.60 -11.51
CA ALA A 33 -30.79 15.90 -10.98
C ALA A 33 -31.83 16.81 -10.29
N GLY A 34 -31.58 18.12 -10.17
CA GLY A 34 -32.54 19.10 -9.66
C GLY A 34 -33.05 18.76 -8.25
N PRO A 35 -34.37 18.63 -8.04
CA PRO A 35 -34.95 18.20 -6.76
C PRO A 35 -34.48 16.83 -6.25
N ASP A 36 -33.96 15.96 -7.12
CA ASP A 36 -33.43 14.65 -6.73
C ASP A 36 -31.91 14.68 -6.45
N SER A 37 -31.24 15.81 -6.71
CA SER A 37 -29.84 16.01 -6.36
C SER A 37 -29.65 16.20 -4.85
N ARG A 38 -28.40 16.08 -4.40
CA ARG A 38 -28.00 16.39 -3.04
C ARG A 38 -27.09 17.62 -3.01
N ALA A 39 -27.57 18.73 -3.57
CA ALA A 39 -27.08 20.05 -3.19
C ALA A 39 -27.63 20.43 -1.80
N LEU A 40 -26.82 20.19 -0.77
CA LEU A 40 -27.18 20.34 0.62
C LEU A 40 -26.28 21.38 1.30
N TYR A 41 -26.84 22.13 2.26
CA TYR A 41 -26.04 22.83 3.25
C TYR A 41 -26.53 22.49 4.66
N LYS A 42 -25.63 22.65 5.63
CA LYS A 42 -25.91 22.46 7.05
C LYS A 42 -25.90 23.83 7.71
N VAL A 43 -27.00 24.21 8.35
CA VAL A 43 -27.02 25.39 9.23
C VAL A 43 -26.12 25.11 10.43
N GLU A 44 -25.42 26.13 10.92
CA GLU A 44 -24.49 26.05 12.05
C GLU A 44 -24.98 25.10 13.16
N ASP A 45 -24.12 24.15 13.52
CA ASP A 45 -24.41 23.05 14.44
C ASP A 45 -23.30 22.84 15.49
N GLY A 46 -22.24 23.67 15.48
CA GLY A 46 -21.15 23.62 16.44
C GLY A 46 -20.24 22.39 16.32
N LYS A 47 -20.29 21.64 15.21
CA LYS A 47 -19.52 20.39 15.04
C LYS A 47 -18.14 20.56 14.42
N ASN A 48 -17.76 21.77 14.03
CA ASN A 48 -16.44 22.00 13.47
C ASN A 48 -15.36 21.81 14.55
N GLY A 49 -14.29 21.10 14.22
CA GLY A 49 -13.10 21.00 15.06
C GLY A 49 -12.31 22.32 15.05
N ASP A 50 -11.70 22.63 16.18
CA ASP A 50 -10.82 23.79 16.43
C ASP A 50 -9.33 23.40 16.44
N GLY A 51 -9.02 22.11 16.28
CA GLY A 51 -7.67 21.58 16.21
C GLY A 51 -6.92 21.90 14.90
N PRO A 52 -5.70 21.39 14.74
CA PRO A 52 -4.84 21.72 13.60
C PRO A 52 -5.29 21.10 12.27
N ALA A 53 -6.16 20.08 12.31
CA ALA A 53 -6.63 19.38 11.13
C ALA A 53 -7.71 20.14 10.38
N HIS A 54 -7.70 20.08 9.04
CA HIS A 54 -8.78 20.66 8.24
C HIS A 54 -10.11 19.94 8.48
N ASN A 55 -11.17 20.72 8.67
CA ASN A 55 -12.54 20.20 8.75
C ASN A 55 -12.96 19.63 7.38
N PHE A 56 -13.37 18.37 7.37
CA PHE A 56 -13.97 17.68 6.23
C PHE A 56 -15.38 17.25 6.61
N ARG A 57 -16.39 17.98 6.13
CA ARG A 57 -17.78 17.75 6.48
C ARG A 57 -18.51 16.99 5.40
N LEU A 58 -19.18 15.91 5.79
CA LEU A 58 -20.10 15.17 4.95
C LEU A 58 -21.54 15.52 5.34
N ILE A 59 -22.34 15.95 4.36
CA ILE A 59 -23.75 16.32 4.56
C ILE A 59 -24.61 15.37 3.73
N MET A 60 -25.59 14.74 4.37
CA MET A 60 -26.58 13.88 3.71
C MET A 60 -27.97 14.13 4.31
N LYS A 61 -29.01 13.68 3.61
CA LYS A 61 -30.34 13.54 4.23
C LYS A 61 -30.27 12.46 5.32
N SER A 62 -31.02 12.63 6.41
CA SER A 62 -31.03 11.67 7.52
C SER A 62 -31.41 10.25 7.08
N GLN A 63 -32.35 10.11 6.14
CA GLN A 63 -32.74 8.80 5.59
C GLN A 63 -31.60 8.15 4.79
N ASP A 64 -30.83 8.94 4.04
CA ASP A 64 -29.73 8.47 3.19
C ASP A 64 -28.54 8.03 4.08
N ALA A 65 -28.24 8.81 5.12
CA ALA A 65 -27.24 8.48 6.13
C ALA A 65 -27.61 7.20 6.90
N ALA A 66 -28.85 7.12 7.41
CA ALA A 66 -29.36 5.94 8.13
C ALA A 66 -29.31 4.67 7.26
N PHE A 67 -29.63 4.78 5.97
CA PHE A 67 -29.54 3.65 5.05
C PHE A 67 -28.11 3.10 4.95
N LEU A 68 -27.11 3.97 4.78
CA LEU A 68 -25.69 3.56 4.62
C LEU A 68 -25.10 2.84 5.83
N VAL A 69 -25.68 2.99 7.01
CA VAL A 69 -25.21 2.32 8.24
C VAL A 69 -26.15 1.21 8.71
N SER A 70 -27.27 0.97 8.02
CA SER A 70 -28.27 -0.01 8.45
C SER A 70 -27.94 -1.45 8.00
N GLY A 71 -28.01 -2.40 8.94
CA GLY A 71 -28.06 -3.84 8.67
C GLY A 71 -27.12 -4.33 7.56
N THR A 72 -27.67 -5.11 6.61
CA THR A 72 -26.97 -5.58 5.40
C THR A 72 -26.79 -4.49 4.34
N GLN A 73 -27.62 -3.43 4.37
CA GLN A 73 -27.52 -2.31 3.42
C GLN A 73 -26.20 -1.56 3.55
N GLY A 74 -25.61 -1.52 4.75
CA GLY A 74 -24.30 -0.94 4.96
C GLY A 74 -23.16 -1.63 4.18
N LEU A 75 -23.39 -2.82 3.63
CA LEU A 75 -22.46 -3.52 2.72
C LEU A 75 -22.55 -3.05 1.26
N THR A 76 -23.49 -2.17 0.95
CA THR A 76 -23.70 -1.68 -0.41
C THR A 76 -22.42 -1.06 -1.01
N ARG A 77 -22.27 -1.24 -2.32
CA ARG A 77 -21.32 -0.48 -3.13
C ARG A 77 -22.01 0.57 -4.00
N HIS A 78 -23.34 0.65 -3.95
CA HIS A 78 -24.10 1.73 -4.56
C HIS A 78 -23.75 3.05 -3.89
N ARG A 79 -23.64 4.12 -4.67
CA ARG A 79 -23.33 5.46 -4.18
C ARG A 79 -24.61 6.25 -4.00
N ILE A 80 -24.77 6.88 -2.85
CA ILE A 80 -25.90 7.73 -2.49
C ILE A 80 -25.42 9.19 -2.48
N GLY A 81 -26.26 10.10 -2.96
CA GLY A 81 -25.91 11.51 -3.05
C GLY A 81 -25.63 12.16 -1.69
N GLY A 82 -24.77 13.17 -1.68
CA GLY A 82 -24.58 14.09 -0.56
C GLY A 82 -23.80 15.33 -0.97
N THR A 83 -23.37 16.12 0.01
CA THR A 83 -22.48 17.27 -0.18
C THR A 83 -21.26 17.11 0.69
N VAL A 84 -20.09 17.49 0.17
CA VAL A 84 -18.86 17.66 0.96
C VAL A 84 -18.53 19.13 1.09
N VAL A 85 -18.16 19.57 2.29
CA VAL A 85 -17.53 20.87 2.53
C VAL A 85 -16.12 20.61 3.05
N PHE A 86 -15.13 21.19 2.38
CA PHE A 86 -13.73 21.10 2.77
C PHE A 86 -13.06 22.45 2.54
N GLN A 87 -12.53 23.04 3.63
CA GLN A 87 -12.02 24.41 3.62
C GLN A 87 -13.07 25.40 3.07
N ASP A 88 -12.75 26.13 2.00
CA ASP A 88 -13.61 27.10 1.32
C ASP A 88 -14.38 26.49 0.12
N GLN A 89 -14.22 25.19 -0.14
CA GLN A 89 -14.84 24.50 -1.26
C GLN A 89 -16.07 23.70 -0.83
N VAL A 90 -17.08 23.69 -1.70
CA VAL A 90 -18.29 22.89 -1.55
C VAL A 90 -18.50 22.04 -2.80
N TYR A 91 -18.63 20.73 -2.58
CA TYR A 91 -18.85 19.74 -3.62
C TYR A 91 -20.26 19.19 -3.48
N TYR A 92 -21.18 19.69 -4.31
CA TYR A 92 -22.58 19.26 -4.32
C TYR A 92 -22.76 17.95 -5.09
N ASP A 93 -23.79 17.20 -4.71
CA ASP A 93 -24.24 15.97 -5.39
C ASP A 93 -23.15 14.90 -5.59
N VAL A 94 -22.23 14.79 -4.61
CA VAL A 94 -21.19 13.77 -4.61
C VAL A 94 -21.77 12.38 -4.34
N GLY A 95 -21.15 11.35 -4.91
CA GLY A 95 -21.56 9.96 -4.70
C GLY A 95 -20.87 9.28 -3.53
N ILE A 96 -21.60 8.91 -2.49
CA ILE A 96 -21.08 8.41 -1.20
C ILE A 96 -21.43 6.94 -0.98
N ARG A 97 -20.46 6.15 -0.52
CA ARG A 97 -20.70 4.81 0.04
C ARG A 97 -19.79 4.55 1.23
N THR A 98 -20.12 3.55 2.04
CA THR A 98 -19.22 3.09 3.09
C THR A 98 -17.95 2.42 2.51
N LYS A 99 -16.83 2.53 3.23
CA LYS A 99 -15.56 1.83 2.92
C LYS A 99 -15.32 0.65 3.87
N ALA A 100 -14.16 0.02 3.76
CA ALA A 100 -13.69 -1.09 4.60
C ALA A 100 -14.42 -2.42 4.37
N SER A 101 -14.04 -3.44 5.16
CA SER A 101 -14.59 -4.80 5.16
C SER A 101 -15.86 -4.89 6.00
N VAL A 102 -16.55 -6.04 5.94
CA VAL A 102 -17.85 -6.28 6.58
C VAL A 102 -17.91 -5.88 8.07
N PRO A 103 -16.90 -6.16 8.93
CA PRO A 103 -16.94 -5.79 10.34
C PRO A 103 -16.88 -4.27 10.61
N HIS A 104 -16.42 -3.50 9.63
CA HIS A 104 -16.09 -2.07 9.78
C HIS A 104 -17.15 -1.13 9.17
N ARG A 105 -18.25 -1.68 8.67
CA ARG A 105 -19.36 -0.93 8.06
C ARG A 105 -20.56 -0.87 8.98
N GLY A 106 -21.25 0.27 9.04
CA GLY A 106 -22.44 0.44 9.89
C GLY A 106 -22.14 0.37 11.39
N VAL A 107 -20.95 0.80 11.77
CA VAL A 107 -20.48 0.95 13.16
C VAL A 107 -19.97 2.37 13.39
N TYR A 108 -19.73 2.78 14.64
CA TYR A 108 -19.32 4.15 15.02
C TYR A 108 -18.06 4.67 14.28
N ARG A 109 -17.18 3.76 13.85
CA ARG A 109 -15.95 4.02 13.07
C ARG A 109 -16.10 3.85 11.56
N THR A 110 -17.33 3.88 11.03
CA THR A 110 -17.58 3.73 9.59
C THR A 110 -16.86 4.83 8.82
N GLY A 111 -15.97 4.42 7.91
CA GLY A 111 -15.36 5.31 6.94
C GLY A 111 -16.15 5.39 5.64
N PHE A 112 -15.79 6.36 4.80
CA PHE A 112 -16.53 6.68 3.58
C PHE A 112 -15.64 6.67 2.35
N ASN A 113 -16.23 6.39 1.20
CA ASN A 113 -15.61 6.56 -0.10
C ASN A 113 -16.50 7.47 -0.93
N ILE A 114 -15.94 8.58 -1.40
CA ILE A 114 -16.68 9.71 -1.96
C ILE A 114 -16.20 9.88 -3.40
N ARG A 115 -17.12 9.96 -4.35
CA ARG A 115 -16.85 10.25 -5.76
C ARG A 115 -17.37 11.66 -6.07
N PHE A 116 -16.52 12.47 -6.64
CA PHE A 116 -16.81 13.85 -7.04
C PHE A 116 -17.36 13.92 -8.45
N ASP A 117 -17.94 15.07 -8.79
CA ASP A 117 -18.35 15.38 -10.15
C ASP A 117 -17.10 15.45 -11.05
N PRO A 118 -17.11 14.84 -12.25
CA PRO A 118 -16.00 14.95 -13.20
C PRO A 118 -15.61 16.41 -13.54
N ASP A 119 -16.55 17.35 -13.48
CA ASP A 119 -16.31 18.77 -13.75
C ASP A 119 -15.86 19.54 -12.49
N HIS A 120 -15.87 18.90 -11.31
CA HIS A 120 -15.45 19.50 -10.04
C HIS A 120 -14.72 18.48 -9.15
N LEU A 121 -13.55 18.04 -9.62
CA LEU A 121 -12.68 17.09 -8.92
C LEU A 121 -12.17 17.65 -7.59
N PHE A 122 -11.97 16.77 -6.60
CA PHE A 122 -11.36 17.19 -5.34
C PHE A 122 -9.91 17.61 -5.56
N ARG A 123 -9.59 18.85 -5.18
CA ARG A 123 -8.30 19.51 -5.47
C ARG A 123 -7.94 19.55 -6.96
N GLY A 124 -8.95 19.50 -7.83
CA GLY A 124 -8.74 19.53 -9.29
C GLY A 124 -8.13 18.25 -9.89
N ALA A 125 -7.92 17.20 -9.10
CA ALA A 125 -7.24 15.98 -9.55
C ALA A 125 -7.97 14.68 -9.19
N HIS A 126 -8.61 14.60 -8.01
CA HIS A 126 -9.13 13.34 -7.50
C HIS A 126 -10.63 13.19 -7.78
N ASP A 127 -10.98 12.20 -8.61
CA ASP A 127 -12.37 11.79 -8.84
C ASP A 127 -12.96 11.09 -7.61
N ILE A 128 -12.12 10.45 -6.79
CA ILE A 128 -12.50 9.69 -5.61
C ILE A 128 -11.52 9.97 -4.48
N VAL A 129 -12.05 10.23 -3.29
CA VAL A 129 -11.30 10.14 -2.03
C VAL A 129 -11.92 9.11 -1.09
N ALA A 130 -11.19 8.68 -0.07
CA ALA A 130 -11.70 7.87 1.01
C ALA A 130 -11.35 8.48 2.37
N VAL A 131 -12.31 8.49 3.28
CA VAL A 131 -12.11 8.88 4.67
C VAL A 131 -11.96 7.60 5.48
N ASP A 132 -10.74 7.27 5.86
CA ASP A 132 -10.42 6.19 6.80
C ASP A 132 -10.54 6.66 8.25
N ARG A 133 -11.10 5.79 9.08
CA ARG A 133 -11.41 6.08 10.48
C ARG A 133 -11.05 4.91 11.39
N PHE A 134 -10.26 3.98 10.89
CA PHE A 134 -9.87 2.79 11.60
C PHE A 134 -8.35 2.77 11.75
N ALA A 135 -7.91 2.66 13.00
CA ALA A 135 -6.50 2.58 13.37
C ALA A 135 -6.35 1.48 14.42
N MET A 136 -6.33 0.22 13.96
CA MET A 136 -6.34 -0.97 14.81
C MET A 136 -7.46 -0.97 15.88
N GLU A 137 -7.14 -0.63 17.12
CA GLU A 137 -8.09 -0.65 18.24
C GLU A 137 -8.85 0.66 18.39
N PHE A 138 -8.44 1.71 17.65
CA PHE A 138 -8.94 3.07 17.81
C PHE A 138 -9.74 3.55 16.61
N THR A 139 -10.54 4.59 16.85
CA THR A 139 -11.22 5.33 15.78
C THR A 139 -10.42 6.56 15.43
N GLY A 140 -10.13 6.74 14.16
CA GLY A 140 -9.46 7.90 13.59
C GLY A 140 -8.16 7.56 12.88
N VAL A 141 -7.18 8.46 12.97
CA VAL A 141 -5.86 8.31 12.34
C VAL A 141 -4.97 7.42 13.20
N GLY A 142 -4.24 6.49 12.56
CA GLY A 142 -3.23 5.68 13.24
C GLY A 142 -1.89 6.40 13.31
N HIS A 143 -1.41 6.69 14.52
CA HIS A 143 -0.10 7.33 14.71
C HIS A 143 1.02 6.45 14.12
N ARG A 144 1.01 5.14 14.43
CA ARG A 144 1.97 4.17 13.89
C ARG A 144 1.96 4.11 12.36
N GLU A 145 0.78 4.14 11.75
CA GLU A 145 0.62 4.09 10.29
C GLU A 145 1.22 5.32 9.62
N MET A 146 0.96 6.53 10.15
CA MET A 146 1.48 7.77 9.58
C MET A 146 3.01 7.83 9.67
N VAL A 147 3.59 7.43 10.82
CA VAL A 147 5.06 7.35 10.98
C VAL A 147 5.66 6.32 10.03
N LEU A 148 5.01 5.16 9.84
CA LEU A 148 5.49 4.15 8.89
C LEU A 148 5.44 4.67 7.45
N LYS A 149 4.36 5.31 7.03
CA LYS A 149 4.26 5.90 5.67
C LYS A 149 5.29 6.99 5.44
N GLN A 150 5.61 7.78 6.47
CA GLN A 150 6.70 8.74 6.40
C GLN A 150 8.07 8.07 6.22
N ALA A 151 8.31 6.96 6.93
CA ALA A 151 9.50 6.14 6.71
C ALA A 151 9.53 5.56 5.27
N MET A 152 8.39 5.11 4.74
CA MET A 152 8.28 4.61 3.36
C MET A 152 8.65 5.68 2.34
N ASN A 153 8.11 6.90 2.48
CA ASN A 153 8.42 8.01 1.58
C ASN A 153 9.92 8.37 1.62
N HIS A 154 10.53 8.41 2.81
CA HIS A 154 11.93 8.79 2.96
C HIS A 154 12.90 7.70 2.49
N ALA A 155 12.58 6.44 2.75
CA ALA A 155 13.44 5.33 2.34
C ALA A 155 13.60 5.26 0.81
N GLY A 156 12.68 5.83 0.03
CA GLY A 156 12.73 5.81 -1.43
C GLY A 156 12.53 4.41 -2.03
N VAL A 157 12.09 4.35 -3.29
CA VAL A 157 11.78 3.12 -4.05
C VAL A 157 10.66 2.24 -3.46
N VAL A 158 10.24 2.47 -2.20
CA VAL A 158 9.07 1.85 -1.58
C VAL A 158 7.82 2.69 -1.88
N PRO A 159 6.88 2.19 -2.70
CA PRO A 159 5.68 2.94 -3.03
C PRO A 159 4.81 3.10 -1.79
N THR A 160 4.31 4.31 -1.57
CA THR A 160 3.37 4.61 -0.50
C THR A 160 2.42 5.72 -0.91
N LEU A 161 1.41 5.98 -0.08
CA LEU A 161 0.36 6.96 -0.34
C LEU A 161 0.63 8.25 0.45
N TYR A 162 0.37 9.39 -0.21
CA TYR A 162 0.27 10.69 0.44
C TYR A 162 -1.14 10.87 0.98
N ASP A 163 -1.32 10.55 2.25
CA ASP A 163 -2.58 10.70 2.96
C ASP A 163 -2.56 11.93 3.87
N GLU A 164 -3.70 12.61 4.01
CA GLU A 164 -3.83 13.77 4.88
C GLU A 164 -4.59 13.42 6.16
N MET A 165 -4.31 14.12 7.25
CA MET A 165 -5.06 13.98 8.51
C MET A 165 -6.07 15.11 8.61
N ILE A 166 -7.34 14.73 8.69
CA ILE A 166 -8.49 15.65 8.67
C ILE A 166 -9.29 15.51 9.95
N TYR A 167 -10.07 16.54 10.28
CA TYR A 167 -11.15 16.45 11.24
C TYR A 167 -12.45 16.11 10.49
N PHE A 168 -12.90 14.86 10.57
CA PHE A 168 -14.09 14.41 9.86
C PHE A 168 -15.36 14.68 10.64
N ILE A 169 -16.32 15.33 9.98
CA ILE A 169 -17.65 15.64 10.53
C ILE A 169 -18.66 14.78 9.76
N PRO A 170 -19.25 13.75 10.40
CA PRO A 170 -20.18 12.83 9.74
C PRO A 170 -21.56 13.48 9.45
N PRO A 171 -22.41 12.82 8.66
CA PRO A 171 -23.73 13.35 8.29
C PRO A 171 -24.70 13.57 9.46
N ASP A 172 -24.56 12.76 10.51
CA ASP A 172 -25.37 12.81 11.72
C ASP A 172 -24.61 12.28 12.94
N ASP A 173 -25.23 12.42 14.12
CA ASP A 173 -24.65 12.07 15.42
C ASP A 173 -24.60 10.56 15.72
N SER A 174 -25.07 9.69 14.82
CA SER A 174 -24.88 8.23 14.98
C SER A 174 -23.42 7.82 14.82
N LEU A 175 -22.60 8.68 14.23
CA LEU A 175 -21.15 8.54 14.10
C LEU A 175 -20.48 9.68 14.86
N THR A 176 -19.37 9.38 15.53
CA THR A 176 -18.60 10.39 16.26
C THR A 176 -17.84 11.28 15.26
N ALA A 177 -17.81 12.60 15.45
CA ALA A 177 -16.89 13.48 14.72
C ALA A 177 -15.47 13.36 15.32
N GLY A 178 -14.43 13.53 14.50
CA GLY A 178 -13.06 13.44 15.02
C GLY A 178 -12.01 13.19 13.96
N PRO A 179 -10.76 12.93 14.38
CA PRO A 179 -9.66 12.63 13.48
C PRO A 179 -10.00 11.52 12.50
N ALA A 180 -9.52 11.66 11.27
CA ALA A 180 -9.63 10.68 10.20
C ALA A 180 -8.51 10.87 9.19
N GLN A 181 -8.20 9.82 8.45
CA GLN A 181 -7.21 9.87 7.38
C GLN A 181 -7.94 10.01 6.05
N LEU A 182 -7.54 11.00 5.25
CA LEU A 182 -8.05 11.23 3.91
C LEU A 182 -7.11 10.59 2.90
N ASN A 183 -7.53 9.44 2.37
CA ASN A 183 -6.84 8.80 1.26
C ASN A 183 -7.29 9.40 -0.07
N MET A 184 -6.37 10.00 -0.80
CA MET A 184 -6.65 10.63 -2.09
C MET A 184 -6.32 9.68 -3.24
N ALA A 185 -5.05 9.66 -3.68
CA ALA A 185 -4.62 8.98 -4.90
C ALA A 185 -4.84 7.45 -4.86
N ARG A 186 -4.54 6.77 -3.75
CA ARG A 186 -4.83 5.32 -3.58
C ARG A 186 -4.31 4.45 -4.75
N TYR A 187 -3.12 4.77 -5.26
CA TYR A 187 -2.51 4.21 -6.47
C TYR A 187 -3.41 4.30 -7.72
N ASP A 188 -4.15 5.39 -7.86
CA ASP A 188 -4.88 5.75 -9.08
C ASP A 188 -3.92 6.10 -10.23
N ASP A 189 -4.51 6.41 -11.37
CA ASP A 189 -3.80 6.72 -12.61
C ASP A 189 -2.83 7.88 -12.41
N ALA A 190 -3.23 8.93 -11.65
CA ALA A 190 -2.36 10.07 -11.34
C ALA A 190 -1.13 9.67 -10.52
N PHE A 191 -1.29 8.78 -9.54
CA PHE A 191 -0.14 8.21 -8.83
C PHE A 191 0.77 7.41 -9.76
N LEU A 192 0.19 6.53 -10.57
CA LEU A 192 0.96 5.61 -11.41
C LEU A 192 1.76 6.37 -12.48
N ASP A 193 1.15 7.32 -13.20
CA ASP A 193 1.85 8.17 -14.18
C ASP A 193 2.89 9.09 -13.53
N GLY A 194 2.68 9.49 -12.28
CA GLY A 194 3.63 10.30 -11.53
C GLY A 194 4.87 9.54 -11.05
N MET A 195 4.77 8.21 -10.92
CA MET A 195 5.84 7.36 -10.36
C MET A 195 6.53 6.48 -11.41
N TYR A 196 5.83 6.10 -12.47
CA TYR A 196 6.28 5.13 -13.47
C TYR A 196 6.03 5.67 -14.87
N ALA A 197 6.96 5.42 -15.79
CA ALA A 197 6.84 5.84 -17.18
C ALA A 197 5.67 5.09 -17.82
N ASN A 198 4.70 5.84 -18.32
CA ASN A 198 3.42 5.33 -18.82
C ASN A 198 2.64 4.51 -17.77
N GLY A 199 2.80 4.82 -16.48
CA GLY A 199 2.29 3.99 -15.38
C GLY A 199 0.79 3.70 -15.46
N ASN A 200 -0.03 4.60 -15.98
CA ASN A 200 -1.45 4.32 -16.19
C ASN A 200 -1.68 3.19 -17.20
N GLU A 201 -0.77 2.88 -18.13
CA GLU A 201 -0.96 1.75 -19.05
C GLU A 201 -0.89 0.37 -18.37
N GLY A 202 -0.31 0.28 -17.17
CA GLY A 202 -0.12 -0.98 -16.43
C GLY A 202 -1.39 -1.48 -15.75
N THR A 203 -1.48 -2.80 -15.55
CA THR A 203 -2.61 -3.40 -14.81
C THR A 203 -2.26 -3.55 -13.33
N ARG A 204 -3.11 -3.02 -12.47
CA ARG A 204 -3.01 -3.16 -11.01
C ARG A 204 -4.05 -4.14 -10.49
N PHE A 205 -3.61 -5.05 -9.62
CA PHE A 205 -4.44 -6.03 -8.94
C PHE A 205 -4.37 -5.82 -7.44
N LYS A 206 -5.51 -5.93 -6.75
CA LYS A 206 -5.51 -6.14 -5.31
C LYS A 206 -5.49 -7.64 -5.03
N PHE A 207 -4.47 -8.08 -4.30
CA PHE A 207 -4.41 -9.41 -3.73
C PHE A 207 -5.33 -9.48 -2.50
N GLU A 208 -6.27 -10.42 -2.52
CA GLU A 208 -7.34 -10.51 -1.54
C GLU A 208 -7.67 -11.97 -1.22
N LEU A 209 -8.22 -12.17 -0.02
CA LEU A 209 -8.75 -13.45 0.41
C LEU A 209 -10.20 -13.65 -0.06
N ILE A 210 -10.69 -14.89 0.01
CA ILE A 210 -12.08 -15.16 -0.32
C ILE A 210 -12.94 -14.94 0.93
N TYR A 211 -13.77 -13.90 0.88
CA TYR A 211 -14.77 -13.62 1.91
C TYR A 211 -16.13 -14.13 1.45
N PHE A 212 -16.80 -14.90 2.29
CA PHE A 212 -18.13 -15.44 2.00
C PHE A 212 -19.01 -15.36 3.23
N SER A 213 -20.31 -15.13 3.04
CA SER A 213 -21.28 -15.21 4.13
C SER A 213 -21.57 -16.66 4.48
N LYS A 214 -21.66 -16.96 5.77
CA LYS A 214 -21.93 -18.32 6.26
C LYS A 214 -23.43 -18.57 6.43
N THR A 215 -24.25 -17.53 6.58
CA THR A 215 -25.71 -17.62 6.69
C THR A 215 -26.45 -16.59 5.85
N THR A 216 -27.77 -16.69 5.84
CA THR A 216 -28.69 -15.68 5.30
C THR A 216 -29.46 -15.03 6.44
N VAL A 217 -30.12 -13.90 6.16
CA VAL A 217 -30.82 -13.11 7.19
C VAL A 217 -31.93 -13.86 7.93
N ASP A 218 -32.41 -14.98 7.39
CA ASP A 218 -33.55 -15.77 7.89
C ASP A 218 -33.33 -17.30 7.79
N GLY A 219 -32.16 -17.75 7.35
CA GLY A 219 -31.86 -19.17 7.12
C GLY A 219 -32.33 -19.74 5.78
N ASN A 220 -33.09 -19.00 4.97
CA ASN A 220 -33.43 -19.40 3.60
C ASN A 220 -32.23 -19.15 2.66
N PRO A 221 -31.71 -20.15 1.92
CA PRO A 221 -30.57 -19.99 1.02
C PRO A 221 -30.72 -18.90 -0.04
N GLU A 222 -31.95 -18.60 -0.47
CA GLU A 222 -32.23 -17.59 -1.50
C GLU A 222 -32.38 -16.17 -0.93
N SER A 223 -32.46 -16.05 0.40
CA SER A 223 -32.56 -14.74 1.05
C SER A 223 -31.22 -13.98 1.03
N PRO A 224 -31.25 -12.65 1.25
CA PRO A 224 -30.04 -11.85 1.36
C PRO A 224 -29.03 -12.45 2.33
N LYS A 225 -27.76 -12.42 1.93
CA LYS A 225 -26.67 -12.96 2.73
C LYS A 225 -26.46 -12.11 3.98
N ALA A 226 -26.24 -12.78 5.11
CA ALA A 226 -25.98 -12.13 6.38
C ALA A 226 -24.53 -11.63 6.48
N ARG A 227 -24.24 -10.89 7.56
CA ARG A 227 -22.94 -10.25 7.80
C ARG A 227 -21.90 -11.18 8.43
N ASP A 228 -22.25 -12.42 8.71
CA ASP A 228 -21.39 -13.41 9.31
C ASP A 228 -20.42 -13.98 8.26
N ILE A 229 -19.19 -13.50 8.29
CA ILE A 229 -18.21 -13.87 7.27
C ILE A 229 -17.35 -15.07 7.69
N GLY A 230 -17.04 -15.91 6.71
CA GLY A 230 -15.88 -16.79 6.69
C GLY A 230 -14.80 -16.22 5.75
N VAL A 231 -13.56 -16.66 5.96
CA VAL A 231 -12.41 -16.23 5.16
C VAL A 231 -11.62 -17.47 4.76
N LEU A 232 -11.34 -17.62 3.46
CA LEU A 232 -10.41 -18.63 2.96
C LEU A 232 -9.08 -17.95 2.62
N PRO A 233 -7.97 -18.41 3.23
CA PRO A 233 -6.65 -17.86 2.96
C PRO A 233 -6.11 -18.37 1.61
N VAL A 234 -5.15 -17.63 1.05
CA VAL A 234 -4.45 -18.06 -0.16
C VAL A 234 -3.02 -17.52 -0.13
N ASP A 235 -2.07 -18.26 -0.69
CA ASP A 235 -0.73 -17.74 -0.96
C ASP A 235 -0.69 -17.17 -2.39
N ILE A 236 0.44 -16.59 -2.78
CA ILE A 236 0.77 -16.41 -4.20
C ILE A 236 1.32 -17.75 -4.69
N TRP A 237 0.57 -18.44 -5.54
CA TRP A 237 0.88 -19.81 -5.99
C TRP A 237 0.24 -20.12 -7.34
N ASP A 238 0.62 -21.25 -7.90
CA ASP A 238 0.11 -21.75 -9.18
C ASP A 238 -1.32 -22.28 -9.02
N MET A 239 -2.27 -21.64 -9.71
CA MET A 239 -3.67 -22.04 -9.78
C MET A 239 -4.04 -22.57 -11.18
N GLY A 240 -3.03 -22.94 -11.99
CA GLY A 240 -3.19 -23.43 -13.35
C GLY A 240 -3.23 -22.32 -14.42
N ASP A 241 -3.56 -22.70 -15.65
CA ASP A 241 -3.58 -21.79 -16.80
C ASP A 241 -4.89 -21.01 -16.97
N ASP A 242 -5.93 -21.39 -16.23
CA ASP A 242 -7.23 -20.75 -16.34
C ASP A 242 -7.27 -19.47 -15.49
N LYS A 243 -7.43 -18.32 -16.17
CA LYS A 243 -7.55 -17.01 -15.50
C LYS A 243 -8.70 -16.96 -14.50
N GLU A 244 -9.77 -17.75 -14.70
CA GLU A 244 -10.92 -17.77 -13.81
C GLU A 244 -10.54 -18.18 -12.37
N ASN A 245 -9.53 -19.03 -12.21
CA ASN A 245 -9.04 -19.46 -10.89
C ASN A 245 -8.40 -18.31 -10.09
N TYR A 246 -7.86 -17.29 -10.77
CA TYR A 246 -7.19 -16.16 -10.12
C TYR A 246 -8.13 -15.00 -9.78
N ARG A 247 -9.31 -14.92 -10.40
CA ARG A 247 -10.19 -13.75 -10.32
C ARG A 247 -10.63 -13.38 -8.92
N TYR A 248 -10.90 -14.39 -8.09
CA TYR A 248 -11.37 -14.15 -6.72
C TYR A 248 -10.29 -13.52 -5.85
N ASN A 249 -9.02 -13.88 -6.09
CA ASN A 249 -7.91 -13.44 -5.26
C ASN A 249 -7.15 -12.25 -5.84
N TYR A 250 -7.26 -11.99 -7.15
CA TYR A 250 -6.59 -10.87 -7.81
C TYR A 250 -7.62 -9.96 -8.48
N LEU A 251 -8.05 -8.94 -7.75
CA LEU A 251 -9.09 -8.01 -8.18
C LEU A 251 -8.48 -6.88 -9.00
N ILE A 252 -8.77 -6.83 -10.31
CA ILE A 252 -8.32 -5.74 -11.18
C ILE A 252 -8.88 -4.38 -10.70
N LYS A 253 -7.98 -3.40 -10.53
CA LYS A 253 -8.27 -2.09 -9.92
C LYS A 253 -8.39 -0.95 -10.94
N ASN A 254 -7.70 -1.05 -12.07
CA ASN A 254 -7.78 -0.18 -13.25
C ASN A 254 -7.85 -1.07 -14.51
N HIS A 255 -8.28 -0.55 -15.66
CA HIS A 255 -8.34 -1.33 -16.91
C HIS A 255 -9.10 -2.66 -16.82
N ARG A 256 -10.18 -2.72 -16.05
CA ARG A 256 -10.94 -3.97 -15.80
C ARG A 256 -11.38 -4.72 -17.04
N LEU A 257 -11.68 -4.00 -18.13
CA LEU A 257 -12.10 -4.59 -19.40
C LEU A 257 -10.97 -5.32 -20.13
N ARG A 258 -9.70 -5.04 -19.79
CA ARG A 258 -8.53 -5.76 -20.33
C ARG A 258 -8.58 -7.23 -19.96
N ASP A 259 -9.03 -7.52 -18.74
CA ASP A 259 -9.32 -8.88 -18.28
C ASP A 259 -8.18 -9.89 -18.46
N ASP A 260 -6.95 -9.39 -18.37
CA ASP A 260 -5.71 -10.14 -18.59
C ASP A 260 -5.05 -10.49 -17.27
N TYR A 261 -4.84 -11.79 -17.05
CA TYR A 261 -4.23 -12.35 -15.85
C TYR A 261 -2.90 -13.07 -16.16
N SER A 262 -2.40 -13.01 -17.39
CA SER A 262 -1.20 -13.73 -17.84
C SER A 262 -0.01 -13.54 -16.89
N LYS A 263 0.32 -12.29 -16.55
CA LYS A 263 1.42 -11.96 -15.62
C LYS A 263 1.18 -12.49 -14.20
N ILE A 264 -0.07 -12.52 -13.74
CA ILE A 264 -0.41 -13.08 -12.42
C ILE A 264 -0.29 -14.61 -12.42
N ILE A 265 -0.64 -15.26 -13.53
CA ILE A 265 -0.42 -16.70 -13.73
C ILE A 265 1.09 -16.99 -13.67
N ASP A 266 1.90 -16.22 -14.40
CA ASP A 266 3.37 -16.35 -14.40
C ASP A 266 3.97 -16.15 -13.00
N LEU A 267 3.45 -15.18 -12.24
CA LEU A 267 3.83 -14.97 -10.83
C LEU A 267 3.52 -16.19 -9.97
N GLY A 268 2.29 -16.70 -10.06
CA GLY A 268 1.85 -17.87 -9.31
C GLY A 268 2.72 -19.10 -9.61
N LYS A 269 2.96 -19.38 -10.89
CA LYS A 269 3.82 -20.48 -11.34
C LYS A 269 5.25 -20.33 -10.85
N THR A 270 5.82 -19.14 -11.01
CA THR A 270 7.18 -18.83 -10.56
C THR A 270 7.31 -19.08 -9.05
N PHE A 271 6.39 -18.55 -8.25
CA PHE A 271 6.43 -18.71 -6.79
C PHE A 271 6.12 -20.15 -6.33
N ASN A 272 5.52 -20.98 -7.18
CA ASN A 272 5.31 -22.40 -6.91
C ASN A 272 6.60 -23.23 -7.07
N LEU A 273 7.60 -22.73 -7.79
CA LEU A 273 8.88 -23.43 -8.00
C LEU A 273 9.66 -23.61 -6.71
N ASN A 274 10.49 -24.64 -6.67
CA ASN A 274 11.42 -24.94 -5.58
C ASN A 274 12.85 -24.64 -6.00
N GLY A 275 13.77 -24.62 -5.03
CA GLY A 275 15.20 -24.40 -5.27
C GLY A 275 15.63 -22.97 -4.98
N SER A 276 15.80 -22.63 -3.70
CA SER A 276 16.29 -21.33 -3.25
C SER A 276 17.82 -21.24 -3.35
N TYR A 277 18.36 -21.33 -4.56
CA TYR A 277 19.79 -21.22 -4.84
C TYR A 277 20.03 -20.49 -6.16
N ASN A 278 21.18 -19.82 -6.30
CA ASN A 278 21.52 -19.05 -7.50
C ASN A 278 21.51 -19.93 -8.76
N GLY A 279 20.93 -19.44 -9.84
CA GLY A 279 20.82 -20.15 -11.12
C GLY A 279 19.75 -21.25 -11.17
N SER A 280 18.96 -21.42 -10.10
CA SER A 280 17.77 -22.29 -10.16
C SER A 280 16.71 -21.69 -11.09
N GLN A 281 15.72 -22.51 -11.48
CA GLN A 281 14.58 -22.02 -12.26
C GLN A 281 13.79 -20.94 -11.50
N LEU A 282 13.69 -21.04 -10.17
CA LEU A 282 13.04 -20.03 -9.33
C LEU A 282 13.80 -18.71 -9.40
N ASP A 283 15.13 -18.74 -9.29
CA ASP A 283 15.97 -17.55 -9.39
C ASP A 283 15.79 -16.86 -10.74
N ILE A 284 16.05 -17.60 -11.83
CA ILE A 284 15.97 -17.07 -13.20
C ILE A 284 14.59 -16.46 -13.50
N LEU A 285 13.51 -17.17 -13.20
CA LEU A 285 12.16 -16.66 -13.49
C LEU A 285 11.73 -15.55 -12.55
N SER A 286 12.17 -15.55 -11.29
CA SER A 286 11.85 -14.44 -10.39
C SER A 286 12.42 -13.11 -10.89
N GLN A 287 13.65 -13.10 -11.42
CA GLN A 287 14.26 -11.90 -12.02
C GLN A 287 13.50 -11.38 -13.26
N GLN A 288 12.79 -12.26 -13.96
CA GLN A 288 12.00 -11.94 -15.17
C GLN A 288 10.57 -11.51 -14.86
N VAL A 289 9.96 -12.07 -13.81
CA VAL A 289 8.53 -11.87 -13.51
C VAL A 289 8.30 -10.74 -12.51
N ILE A 290 9.22 -10.53 -11.57
CA ILE A 290 9.11 -9.47 -10.57
C ILE A 290 10.33 -8.56 -10.60
N ASP A 291 10.16 -7.33 -10.16
CA ASP A 291 11.31 -6.49 -9.78
C ASP A 291 11.80 -6.95 -8.39
N VAL A 292 12.73 -7.90 -8.39
CA VAL A 292 13.20 -8.55 -7.15
C VAL A 292 13.76 -7.52 -6.16
N ASP A 293 14.48 -6.49 -6.63
CA ASP A 293 15.02 -5.43 -5.78
C ASP A 293 13.92 -4.60 -5.12
N GLN A 294 12.92 -4.17 -5.91
CA GLN A 294 11.78 -3.42 -5.39
C GLN A 294 10.98 -4.22 -4.36
N TRP A 295 10.79 -5.53 -4.60
CA TRP A 295 10.16 -6.42 -3.63
C TRP A 295 10.99 -6.54 -2.35
N MET A 296 12.30 -6.77 -2.47
CA MET A 296 13.21 -6.90 -1.33
C MET A 296 13.22 -5.63 -0.47
N ARG A 297 13.39 -4.46 -1.08
CA ARG A 297 13.41 -3.20 -0.35
C ARG A 297 12.08 -2.89 0.31
N THR A 298 10.97 -3.15 -0.39
CA THR A 298 9.62 -2.95 0.17
C THR A 298 9.39 -3.86 1.38
N PHE A 299 9.67 -5.15 1.27
CA PHE A 299 9.49 -6.07 2.41
C PHE A 299 10.53 -5.88 3.51
N ALA A 300 11.73 -5.37 3.23
CA ALA A 300 12.70 -4.99 4.26
C ALA A 300 12.11 -3.90 5.17
N LEU A 301 11.54 -2.84 4.57
CA LEU A 301 10.89 -1.78 5.32
C LEU A 301 9.63 -2.26 6.05
N LEU A 302 8.75 -3.03 5.42
CA LEU A 302 7.52 -3.54 6.06
C LEU A 302 7.84 -4.48 7.25
N THR A 303 8.90 -5.29 7.12
CA THR A 303 9.44 -6.12 8.21
C THR A 303 9.97 -5.26 9.36
N LEU A 304 10.68 -4.17 9.08
CA LEU A 304 11.16 -3.23 10.11
C LEU A 304 9.98 -2.49 10.75
N GLY A 305 8.98 -2.12 9.97
CA GLY A 305 7.71 -1.55 10.40
C GLY A 305 6.85 -2.50 11.23
N GLY A 306 7.18 -3.79 11.31
CA GLY A 306 6.44 -4.77 12.11
C GLY A 306 5.01 -4.98 11.62
N MET A 307 4.78 -4.93 10.32
CA MET A 307 3.45 -4.97 9.71
C MET A 307 2.71 -6.29 9.98
N ALA A 308 1.57 -6.22 10.68
CA ALA A 308 0.85 -7.40 11.16
C ALA A 308 -0.21 -7.99 10.22
N ASP A 309 -0.73 -7.20 9.26
CA ASP A 309 -1.82 -7.61 8.38
C ASP A 309 -1.49 -7.40 6.89
N ILE A 310 -0.30 -7.84 6.44
CA ILE A 310 0.14 -7.81 5.04
C ILE A 310 0.71 -9.17 4.61
N TYR A 311 0.57 -9.52 3.31
CA TYR A 311 1.23 -10.67 2.69
C TYR A 311 2.69 -10.79 3.16
N HIS A 312 3.20 -12.02 3.25
CA HIS A 312 4.52 -12.38 3.78
C HIS A 312 4.71 -12.18 5.31
N LEU A 313 3.99 -11.24 5.93
CA LEU A 313 4.18 -10.88 7.34
C LEU A 313 3.00 -11.21 8.24
N SER A 314 1.83 -11.58 7.73
CA SER A 314 0.63 -11.76 8.56
C SER A 314 0.16 -13.19 8.73
N TYR A 315 -0.71 -13.41 9.72
CA TYR A 315 -1.50 -14.63 9.84
C TYR A 315 -2.47 -14.78 8.64
N TRP A 316 -3.02 -13.67 8.14
CA TRP A 316 -3.96 -13.61 7.00
C TRP A 316 -3.32 -12.88 5.82
N PRO A 317 -2.82 -13.60 4.79
CA PRO A 317 -1.99 -13.01 3.74
C PRO A 317 -2.83 -12.17 2.76
N LYS A 318 -2.83 -10.84 2.91
CA LYS A 318 -3.60 -9.90 2.08
C LYS A 318 -2.96 -8.51 2.06
N ASN A 319 -3.74 -7.46 1.81
CA ASN A 319 -3.31 -6.05 1.96
C ASN A 319 -2.05 -5.73 1.13
N LEU A 320 -1.99 -6.37 -0.03
CA LEU A 320 -0.98 -6.22 -1.05
C LEU A 320 -1.70 -5.82 -2.33
N GLN A 321 -1.22 -4.79 -3.01
CA GLN A 321 -1.51 -4.62 -4.42
C GLN A 321 -0.26 -4.98 -5.21
N VAL A 322 -0.46 -5.59 -6.38
CA VAL A 322 0.60 -5.89 -7.33
C VAL A 322 0.30 -5.13 -8.63
N PHE A 323 1.35 -4.59 -9.25
CA PHE A 323 1.23 -3.76 -10.44
C PHE A 323 2.17 -4.28 -11.51
N VAL A 324 1.62 -4.60 -12.67
CA VAL A 324 2.41 -4.95 -13.86
C VAL A 324 2.93 -3.64 -14.44
N ARG A 325 4.22 -3.39 -14.23
CA ARG A 325 4.88 -2.15 -14.60
C ARG A 325 5.13 -2.11 -16.12
N PRO A 326 4.60 -1.11 -16.87
CA PRO A 326 4.70 -1.07 -18.33
C PRO A 326 6.12 -1.04 -18.90
N GLU A 327 7.07 -0.46 -18.16
CA GLU A 327 8.44 -0.24 -18.63
C GLU A 327 9.20 -1.53 -18.95
N ASP A 328 8.89 -2.60 -18.22
CA ASP A 328 9.63 -3.86 -18.29
C ASP A 328 8.77 -5.10 -18.05
N ASP A 329 7.45 -4.93 -17.97
CA ASP A 329 6.47 -6.00 -17.78
C ASP A 329 6.64 -6.78 -16.47
N ARG A 330 7.47 -6.28 -15.54
CA ARG A 330 7.72 -6.89 -14.24
C ARG A 330 6.67 -6.45 -13.23
N ILE A 331 6.37 -7.33 -12.30
CA ILE A 331 5.40 -7.08 -11.24
C ILE A 331 6.12 -6.44 -10.05
N ILE A 332 5.61 -5.29 -9.60
CA ILE A 332 6.05 -4.61 -8.38
C ILE A 332 4.99 -4.69 -7.29
N VAL A 333 5.41 -4.46 -6.05
CA VAL A 333 4.54 -4.40 -4.87
C VAL A 333 4.15 -2.97 -4.55
N LEU A 334 2.86 -2.77 -4.35
CA LEU A 334 2.25 -1.55 -3.83
C LEU A 334 1.59 -1.89 -2.47
N PRO A 335 2.24 -1.62 -1.32
CA PRO A 335 1.70 -1.92 0.00
C PRO A 335 0.36 -1.22 0.22
N TRP A 336 -0.60 -1.88 0.86
CA TRP A 336 -1.95 -1.35 1.06
C TRP A 336 -2.43 -1.59 2.49
N ASP A 337 -3.23 -0.67 3.08
CA ASP A 337 -3.81 -0.85 4.43
C ASP A 337 -2.71 -1.01 5.50
N MET A 338 -2.02 0.09 5.84
CA MET A 338 -0.86 0.08 6.72
C MET A 338 -1.22 0.31 8.20
N ASP A 339 -2.49 0.14 8.55
CA ASP A 339 -3.01 0.35 9.90
C ASP A 339 -2.44 -0.65 10.92
N GLY A 340 -2.06 -1.86 10.46
CA GLY A 340 -1.37 -2.89 11.26
C GLY A 340 0.12 -2.63 11.56
N ALA A 341 0.59 -1.39 11.47
CA ALA A 341 1.98 -1.01 11.75
C ALA A 341 2.38 -1.29 13.20
N MET A 342 3.60 -1.81 13.39
CA MET A 342 4.18 -2.19 14.68
C MET A 342 3.28 -3.15 15.48
N GLY A 343 2.57 -4.04 14.78
CA GLY A 343 1.70 -5.05 15.37
C GLY A 343 2.42 -6.36 15.72
N HIS A 344 3.59 -6.61 15.12
CA HIS A 344 4.45 -7.75 15.48
C HIS A 344 5.41 -7.41 16.62
N SER A 345 5.88 -8.44 17.32
CA SER A 345 7.01 -8.31 18.26
C SER A 345 8.19 -7.61 17.59
N SER A 346 8.87 -6.71 18.31
CA SER A 346 10.11 -6.07 17.86
C SER A 346 11.23 -7.09 17.59
N SER A 347 11.08 -8.33 18.06
CA SER A 347 12.00 -9.45 17.83
C SER A 347 11.49 -10.49 16.80
N ALA A 348 10.45 -10.19 16.02
CA ALA A 348 9.96 -11.08 14.97
C ALA A 348 11.03 -11.34 13.88
N ASP A 349 10.96 -12.49 13.21
CA ASP A 349 11.88 -12.88 12.13
C ASP A 349 11.97 -11.78 11.05
N LEU A 350 13.16 -11.59 10.47
CA LEU A 350 13.38 -10.64 9.38
C LEU A 350 12.96 -11.22 8.02
N LEU A 351 12.94 -12.55 7.87
CA LEU A 351 12.64 -13.22 6.59
C LEU A 351 11.15 -13.56 6.42
N GLY A 352 10.29 -12.86 7.14
CA GLY A 352 8.85 -13.03 7.10
C GLY A 352 8.26 -13.78 8.28
N ALA A 353 6.93 -13.83 8.35
CA ALA A 353 6.20 -14.48 9.42
C ALA A 353 5.63 -15.85 9.01
N TYR A 354 5.31 -16.66 10.02
CA TYR A 354 4.50 -17.85 9.82
C TYR A 354 3.06 -17.45 9.51
N ILE A 355 2.55 -17.84 8.34
CA ILE A 355 1.18 -17.57 7.91
C ILE A 355 0.30 -18.66 8.52
N GLY A 356 -0.16 -18.42 9.75
CA GLY A 356 -0.88 -19.43 10.51
C GLY A 356 -2.19 -19.90 9.86
N SER A 357 -2.85 -19.06 9.05
CA SER A 357 -4.03 -19.49 8.29
C SER A 357 -3.72 -20.53 7.20
N LEU A 358 -2.48 -20.58 6.71
CA LEU A 358 -2.00 -21.54 5.72
C LEU A 358 -1.14 -22.66 6.32
N GLY A 359 -0.73 -22.53 7.58
CA GLY A 359 0.14 -23.49 8.24
C GLY A 359 1.58 -23.54 7.68
N LYS A 360 2.05 -22.44 7.06
CA LYS A 360 3.37 -22.35 6.40
C LYS A 360 3.87 -20.91 6.32
N THR A 361 5.12 -20.71 5.91
CA THR A 361 5.62 -19.40 5.44
C THR A 361 5.15 -19.14 4.00
N SER A 362 5.17 -17.87 3.58
CA SER A 362 4.82 -17.49 2.19
C SER A 362 5.78 -18.11 1.16
N ASN A 363 5.28 -18.39 -0.04
CA ASN A 363 6.12 -18.77 -1.17
C ASN A 363 7.20 -17.74 -1.52
N PHE A 364 6.96 -16.44 -1.29
CA PHE A 364 7.96 -15.39 -1.49
C PHE A 364 9.25 -15.58 -0.66
N ARG A 365 9.17 -16.24 0.50
CA ARG A 365 10.34 -16.52 1.33
C ARG A 365 11.40 -17.33 0.58
N LYS A 366 10.98 -18.22 -0.32
CA LYS A 366 11.91 -18.99 -1.16
C LYS A 366 12.74 -18.10 -2.09
N VAL A 367 12.14 -17.03 -2.61
CA VAL A 367 12.83 -16.05 -3.47
C VAL A 367 13.81 -15.22 -2.63
N LEU A 368 13.39 -14.76 -1.44
CA LEU A 368 14.25 -14.02 -0.51
C LEU A 368 15.48 -14.82 -0.07
N GLU A 369 15.33 -16.13 0.15
CA GLU A 369 16.39 -17.01 0.65
C GLU A 369 17.41 -17.42 -0.44
N ILE A 370 17.20 -17.06 -1.71
CA ILE A 370 18.23 -17.22 -2.75
C ILE A 370 19.45 -16.38 -2.34
N PRO A 371 20.69 -16.93 -2.33
CA PRO A 371 21.86 -16.24 -1.81
C PRO A 371 22.10 -14.82 -2.34
N ASN A 372 21.94 -14.61 -3.65
CA ASN A 372 21.99 -13.27 -4.27
C ASN A 372 20.98 -12.31 -3.64
N ASN A 373 19.73 -12.73 -3.56
CA ASN A 373 18.65 -11.91 -3.03
C ASN A 373 18.83 -11.66 -1.53
N LEU A 374 19.26 -12.67 -0.77
CA LEU A 374 19.44 -12.54 0.68
C LEU A 374 20.53 -11.52 1.03
N HIS A 375 21.62 -11.47 0.26
CA HIS A 375 22.65 -10.44 0.41
C HIS A 375 22.04 -9.04 0.26
N TYR A 376 21.33 -8.78 -0.83
CA TYR A 376 20.73 -7.46 -1.10
C TYR A 376 19.59 -7.12 -0.14
N TYR A 377 18.78 -8.11 0.27
CA TYR A 377 17.73 -7.92 1.27
C TYR A 377 18.29 -7.41 2.60
N TYR A 378 19.37 -8.03 3.10
CA TYR A 378 20.05 -7.54 4.29
C TYR A 378 20.72 -6.19 4.07
N GLY A 379 21.26 -5.93 2.87
CA GLY A 379 21.72 -4.60 2.47
C GLY A 379 20.63 -3.54 2.61
N HIS A 380 19.42 -3.80 2.12
CA HIS A 380 18.27 -2.91 2.29
C HIS A 380 17.88 -2.71 3.74
N ILE A 381 17.86 -3.77 4.56
CA ILE A 381 17.60 -3.64 6.00
C ILE A 381 18.61 -2.71 6.66
N ASN A 382 19.90 -2.90 6.36
CA ASN A 382 20.97 -2.07 6.90
C ASN A 382 20.83 -0.61 6.47
N ASP A 383 20.68 -0.37 5.16
CA ASP A 383 20.48 0.95 4.57
C ASP A 383 19.27 1.69 5.20
N ILE A 384 18.12 1.02 5.27
CA ILE A 384 16.91 1.61 5.85
C ILE A 384 17.10 1.94 7.33
N ILE A 385 17.74 1.08 8.11
CA ILE A 385 17.99 1.33 9.53
C ILE A 385 18.92 2.53 9.74
N GLU A 386 19.97 2.63 8.94
CA GLU A 386 20.97 3.70 9.09
C GLU A 386 20.44 5.05 8.60
N THR A 387 19.59 5.06 7.57
CA THR A 387 19.09 6.31 6.96
C THR A 387 17.74 6.75 7.50
N THR A 388 16.82 5.82 7.77
CA THR A 388 15.38 6.12 7.87
C THR A 388 14.76 5.58 9.16
N TYR A 389 14.84 4.27 9.41
CA TYR A 389 14.15 3.61 10.52
C TYR A 389 14.95 3.68 11.83
N ASN A 390 15.26 4.92 12.24
CA ASN A 390 15.98 5.25 13.46
C ASN A 390 15.38 6.52 14.10
N LEU A 391 15.70 6.75 15.39
CA LEU A 391 15.14 7.90 16.12
C LEU A 391 15.82 9.24 15.79
N THR A 392 16.97 9.25 15.11
CA THR A 392 17.56 10.50 14.62
C THR A 392 16.64 11.12 13.57
N TYR A 393 16.07 10.30 12.68
CA TYR A 393 15.13 10.74 11.67
C TYR A 393 13.68 10.76 12.16
N LEU A 394 13.18 9.67 12.74
CA LEU A 394 11.74 9.51 13.00
C LEU A 394 11.21 10.37 14.16
N ASN A 395 12.04 10.87 15.07
CA ASN A 395 11.55 11.64 16.22
C ASN A 395 10.73 12.87 15.81
N GLU A 396 11.22 13.64 14.82
CA GLU A 396 10.50 14.82 14.32
C GLU A 396 9.11 14.46 13.79
N TRP A 397 9.02 13.36 13.06
CA TRP A 397 7.77 12.92 12.44
C TRP A 397 6.79 12.31 13.44
N ILE A 398 7.30 11.63 14.47
CA ILE A 398 6.48 11.16 15.59
C ILE A 398 5.83 12.37 16.28
N ASP A 399 6.60 13.42 16.58
CA ASP A 399 6.04 14.63 17.20
C ASP A 399 5.13 15.41 16.25
N HIS A 400 5.43 15.42 14.95
CA HIS A 400 4.62 16.11 13.95
C HIS A 400 3.19 15.54 13.84
N TYR A 401 3.02 14.22 13.96
CA TYR A 401 1.72 13.57 13.81
C TYR A 401 0.90 13.51 15.11
N GLU A 402 1.51 13.67 16.27
CA GLU A 402 0.85 13.61 17.59
C GLU A 402 -0.40 14.51 17.71
N PRO A 403 -0.41 15.78 17.25
CA PRO A 403 -1.59 16.64 17.36
C PRO A 403 -2.79 16.24 16.49
N PHE A 404 -2.60 15.32 15.55
CA PHE A 404 -3.61 14.93 14.55
C PHE A 404 -4.27 13.58 14.84
N VAL A 405 -3.78 12.82 15.82
CA VAL A 405 -4.23 11.46 16.11
C VAL A 405 -5.21 11.42 17.27
N SER A 406 -6.09 10.41 17.28
CA SER A 406 -7.03 10.22 18.39
C SER A 406 -6.35 9.66 19.65
N VAL A 407 -5.22 8.99 19.48
CA VAL A 407 -4.44 8.36 20.54
C VAL A 407 -2.97 8.64 20.26
N ASP A 408 -2.30 9.31 21.20
CA ASP A 408 -0.87 9.50 21.15
C ASP A 408 -0.14 8.19 21.49
N GLU A 409 0.61 7.66 20.52
CA GLU A 409 1.43 6.46 20.65
C GLU A 409 2.94 6.78 20.57
N SER A 410 3.31 8.05 20.70
CA SER A 410 4.66 8.59 20.66
C SER A 410 5.69 7.76 21.44
N THR A 411 5.38 7.43 22.70
CA THR A 411 6.28 6.67 23.56
C THR A 411 6.42 5.22 23.09
N PHE A 412 5.30 4.60 22.69
CA PHE A 412 5.31 3.24 22.16
C PHE A 412 6.16 3.14 20.89
N ILE A 413 5.95 4.06 19.95
CA ILE A 413 6.66 4.09 18.66
C ILE A 413 8.17 4.21 18.89
N ARG A 414 8.62 5.14 19.75
CA ARG A 414 10.06 5.32 20.04
C ARG A 414 10.70 4.07 20.62
N ASN A 415 10.01 3.43 21.56
CA ASN A 415 10.48 2.19 22.18
C ASN A 415 10.53 1.05 21.16
N TYR A 416 9.50 0.95 20.31
CA TYR A 416 9.43 -0.07 19.26
C TYR A 416 10.56 0.06 18.25
N VAL A 417 10.74 1.26 17.67
CA VAL A 417 11.78 1.56 16.69
C VAL A 417 13.16 1.24 17.26
N SER A 418 13.45 1.66 18.50
CA SER A 418 14.75 1.39 19.15
C SER A 418 15.00 -0.10 19.34
N ALA A 419 14.01 -0.84 19.86
CA ALA A 419 14.12 -2.28 20.08
C ALA A 419 14.24 -3.06 18.76
N ARG A 420 13.43 -2.70 17.76
CA ARG A 420 13.41 -3.35 16.44
C ARG A 420 14.72 -3.14 15.69
N ARG A 421 15.25 -1.91 15.72
CA ARG A 421 16.58 -1.59 15.17
C ARG A 421 17.67 -2.43 15.84
N THR A 422 17.69 -2.48 17.16
CA THR A 422 18.68 -3.26 17.92
C THR A 422 18.62 -4.74 17.56
N PHE A 423 17.41 -5.30 17.49
CA PHE A 423 17.21 -6.68 17.09
C PHE A 423 17.71 -6.92 15.66
N ALA A 424 17.32 -6.08 14.70
CA ALA A 424 17.66 -6.26 13.30
C ALA A 424 19.18 -6.23 13.09
N LEU A 425 19.88 -5.25 13.67
CA LEU A 425 21.35 -5.18 13.64
C LEU A 425 22.01 -6.45 14.21
N GLY A 426 21.44 -7.03 15.26
CA GLY A 426 21.91 -8.29 15.85
C GLY A 426 21.63 -9.54 15.00
N ARG A 427 20.90 -9.42 13.89
CA ARG A 427 20.62 -10.51 12.93
C ARG A 427 21.37 -10.38 11.61
N LEU A 428 21.94 -9.21 11.32
CA LEU A 428 22.75 -9.02 10.12
C LEU A 428 24.08 -9.81 10.22
N PRO A 429 24.65 -10.25 9.08
CA PRO A 429 25.96 -10.87 9.07
C PRO A 429 27.03 -9.92 9.63
N GLY A 430 28.05 -10.47 10.28
CA GLY A 430 29.19 -9.68 10.76
C GLY A 430 29.87 -8.91 9.64
N GLN A 431 30.30 -7.68 9.94
CA GLN A 431 30.96 -6.81 8.97
C GLN A 431 32.24 -7.45 8.42
N GLN A 432 32.41 -7.40 7.10
CA GLN A 432 33.59 -7.90 6.39
C GLN A 432 34.14 -6.83 5.46
N SER A 433 35.47 -6.75 5.35
CA SER A 433 36.10 -5.89 4.36
C SER A 433 35.87 -6.42 2.95
N PHE A 434 35.74 -5.50 2.00
CA PHE A 434 35.81 -5.85 0.59
C PHE A 434 37.22 -6.33 0.25
N ALA A 435 37.34 -7.54 -0.29
CA ALA A 435 38.62 -8.11 -0.68
C ALA A 435 38.44 -9.19 -1.74
N VAL A 436 39.43 -9.35 -2.62
CA VAL A 436 39.57 -10.52 -3.50
C VAL A 436 40.27 -11.63 -2.71
N THR A 437 39.68 -12.83 -2.68
CA THR A 437 40.21 -14.00 -1.98
C THR A 437 40.75 -15.08 -2.90
N THR A 438 40.50 -14.98 -4.21
CA THR A 438 41.20 -15.79 -5.23
C THR A 438 42.68 -15.44 -5.21
N SER A 439 43.43 -16.15 -4.36
CA SER A 439 44.88 -16.12 -4.11
C SER A 439 45.61 -14.82 -4.48
N GLY A 440 46.01 -14.04 -3.48
CA GLY A 440 46.70 -12.74 -3.63
C GLY A 440 48.13 -12.77 -4.18
N ASN A 441 48.40 -13.55 -5.23
CA ASN A 441 49.62 -13.59 -6.03
C ASN A 441 49.26 -13.61 -7.54
N ASP A 442 50.23 -13.33 -8.40
CA ASP A 442 50.10 -13.50 -9.85
C ASP A 442 49.61 -14.91 -10.20
N LEU A 443 48.55 -14.97 -11.02
CA LEU A 443 47.94 -16.21 -11.49
C LEU A 443 48.28 -16.43 -12.96
N THR A 444 48.74 -17.63 -13.30
CA THR A 444 48.86 -18.05 -14.71
C THR A 444 47.61 -18.83 -15.11
N VAL A 445 46.85 -18.30 -16.05
CA VAL A 445 45.68 -18.96 -16.63
C VAL A 445 45.85 -19.14 -18.14
N ASN A 446 45.20 -20.16 -18.71
CA ASN A 446 45.19 -20.45 -20.15
C ASN A 446 43.82 -20.25 -20.79
N GLN A 447 42.93 -19.53 -20.11
CA GLN A 447 41.57 -19.22 -20.54
C GLN A 447 41.43 -17.71 -20.74
N PRO A 448 40.53 -17.25 -21.63
CA PRO A 448 40.30 -15.81 -21.88
C PRO A 448 39.51 -15.11 -20.77
N ALA A 449 39.23 -15.79 -19.66
CA ALA A 449 38.56 -15.24 -18.49
C ALA A 449 38.96 -16.02 -17.23
N ILE A 450 38.84 -15.38 -16.08
CA ILE A 450 39.03 -15.99 -14.75
C ILE A 450 37.80 -15.74 -13.88
N THR A 451 37.45 -16.71 -13.03
CA THR A 451 36.50 -16.47 -11.95
C THR A 451 37.25 -15.95 -10.74
N LEU A 452 36.99 -14.70 -10.37
CA LEU A 452 37.42 -14.14 -9.10
C LEU A 452 36.37 -14.42 -8.04
N GLU A 453 36.84 -14.62 -6.83
CA GLU A 453 36.08 -14.80 -5.61
C GLU A 453 36.58 -13.78 -4.59
N GLY A 454 35.70 -13.37 -3.70
CA GLY A 454 36.06 -12.43 -2.66
C GLY A 454 35.06 -12.35 -1.54
N THR A 455 35.37 -11.48 -0.58
CA THR A 455 34.49 -11.06 0.49
C THR A 455 34.00 -9.64 0.25
N GLY A 456 32.80 -9.33 0.70
CA GLY A 456 32.22 -8.00 0.73
C GLY A 456 31.01 -7.99 1.64
N TRP A 457 30.86 -6.97 2.47
CA TRP A 457 29.70 -6.92 3.37
C TRP A 457 28.44 -6.51 2.62
N ILE A 458 27.27 -6.68 3.26
CA ILE A 458 25.92 -6.43 2.69
C ILE A 458 25.68 -4.98 2.20
N ASN A 459 26.61 -4.07 2.43
CA ASN A 459 26.60 -2.71 1.89
C ASN A 459 27.26 -2.60 0.52
N VAL A 460 27.97 -3.63 0.04
CA VAL A 460 28.56 -3.68 -1.31
C VAL A 460 27.45 -4.00 -2.30
N ARG A 461 27.08 -3.04 -3.15
CA ARG A 461 25.97 -3.22 -4.08
C ARG A 461 26.43 -3.66 -5.47
N GLU A 462 27.50 -3.05 -5.95
CA GLU A 462 28.08 -3.28 -7.26
C GLU A 462 29.59 -3.37 -7.09
N ILE A 463 30.25 -4.07 -8.00
CA ILE A 463 31.70 -4.18 -8.01
C ILE A 463 32.16 -3.87 -9.43
N PHE A 464 33.14 -3.01 -9.58
CA PHE A 464 33.67 -2.55 -10.85
C PHE A 464 35.14 -2.95 -10.99
N LEU A 465 35.58 -3.15 -12.23
CA LEU A 465 36.99 -2.95 -12.55
C LEU A 465 37.28 -1.46 -12.48
N ASN A 466 38.40 -1.07 -11.88
CA ASN A 466 38.75 0.32 -11.58
C ASN A 466 38.77 1.26 -12.82
N ASP A 467 38.91 0.70 -14.01
CA ASP A 467 38.90 1.38 -15.31
C ASP A 467 37.60 1.18 -16.12
N SER A 468 36.56 0.59 -15.53
CA SER A 468 35.25 0.34 -16.14
C SER A 468 34.12 1.07 -15.43
N ASP A 469 33.30 1.80 -16.19
CA ASP A 469 32.03 2.39 -15.69
C ASP A 469 30.88 1.36 -15.66
N ARG A 470 31.12 0.12 -16.08
CA ARG A 470 30.13 -0.97 -16.04
C ARG A 470 30.42 -1.90 -14.86
N PRO A 471 29.40 -2.20 -14.03
CA PRO A 471 29.56 -3.15 -12.95
C PRO A 471 29.76 -4.56 -13.50
N LEU A 472 30.48 -5.39 -12.73
CA LEU A 472 30.63 -6.82 -12.97
C LEU A 472 29.31 -7.55 -12.67
N ASP A 473 29.08 -8.66 -13.38
CA ASP A 473 28.00 -9.59 -13.05
C ASP A 473 28.37 -10.40 -11.80
N ILE A 474 27.93 -9.92 -10.64
CA ILE A 474 28.26 -10.51 -9.34
C ILE A 474 27.29 -11.62 -8.94
N VAL A 475 27.85 -12.74 -8.48
CA VAL A 475 27.12 -13.82 -7.82
C VAL A 475 27.55 -13.89 -6.36
N TRP A 476 26.71 -13.41 -5.45
CA TRP A 476 26.81 -13.63 -4.02
C TRP A 476 26.46 -15.08 -3.68
N THR A 477 27.46 -15.87 -3.32
CA THR A 477 27.29 -17.29 -2.93
C THR A 477 26.74 -17.44 -1.51
N ASN A 478 26.88 -16.40 -0.70
CA ASN A 478 26.18 -16.18 0.57
C ASN A 478 26.13 -14.67 0.85
N THR A 479 25.68 -14.29 2.04
CA THR A 479 25.51 -12.87 2.42
C THR A 479 26.79 -12.03 2.45
N THR A 480 27.99 -12.64 2.34
CA THR A 480 29.26 -11.92 2.42
C THR A 480 30.34 -12.38 1.43
N HIS A 481 30.08 -13.40 0.61
CA HIS A 481 31.04 -13.93 -0.35
C HIS A 481 30.49 -13.79 -1.76
N TRP A 482 31.32 -13.30 -2.67
CA TRP A 482 30.96 -13.06 -4.06
C TRP A 482 31.87 -13.82 -5.02
N GLN A 483 31.37 -14.05 -6.23
CA GLN A 483 32.10 -14.54 -7.39
C GLN A 483 31.79 -13.66 -8.60
N ALA A 484 32.77 -13.45 -9.47
CA ALA A 484 32.64 -12.68 -10.70
C ALA A 484 33.51 -13.29 -11.80
N ALA A 485 32.96 -13.43 -13.01
CA ALA A 485 33.76 -13.75 -14.18
C ALA A 485 34.37 -12.46 -14.75
N VAL A 486 35.69 -12.42 -14.89
CA VAL A 486 36.42 -11.27 -15.42
C VAL A 486 37.13 -11.69 -16.71
N PRO A 487 36.88 -11.00 -17.84
CA PRO A 487 37.59 -11.25 -19.09
C PRO A 487 39.08 -10.84 -18.97
N LEU A 488 39.95 -11.53 -19.70
CA LEU A 488 41.39 -11.28 -19.71
C LEU A 488 41.89 -11.03 -21.13
N ASP A 489 42.82 -10.09 -21.26
CA ASP A 489 43.60 -9.88 -22.47
C ASP A 489 44.77 -10.87 -22.56
N TYR A 490 45.37 -10.98 -23.75
CA TYR A 490 46.57 -11.81 -23.92
C TYR A 490 47.78 -11.14 -23.25
N GLY A 491 48.44 -11.86 -22.34
CA GLY A 491 49.61 -11.38 -21.60
C GLY A 491 49.29 -11.08 -20.14
N ASP A 492 50.05 -10.15 -19.55
CA ASP A 492 49.88 -9.76 -18.15
C ASP A 492 48.64 -8.87 -17.99
N ASN A 493 47.76 -9.22 -17.04
CA ASN A 493 46.54 -8.48 -16.72
C ASN A 493 46.61 -7.96 -15.29
N GLU A 494 46.55 -6.64 -15.09
CA GLU A 494 46.44 -6.03 -13.75
C GLU A 494 44.97 -5.76 -13.44
N LEU A 495 44.40 -6.50 -12.49
CA LEU A 495 43.00 -6.37 -12.11
C LEU A 495 42.87 -5.63 -10.76
N THR A 496 42.32 -4.42 -10.79
CA THR A 496 41.95 -3.68 -9.57
C THR A 496 40.43 -3.59 -9.50
N LEU A 497 39.86 -4.07 -8.39
CA LEU A 497 38.41 -4.04 -8.16
C LEU A 497 38.06 -2.96 -7.14
N VAL A 498 36.96 -2.25 -7.40
CA VAL A 498 36.37 -1.26 -6.50
C VAL A 498 34.90 -1.61 -6.26
N ALA A 499 34.39 -1.29 -5.08
CA ALA A 499 33.09 -1.73 -4.57
C ALA A 499 32.36 -0.61 -3.84
#